data_AF-A0A193BVL9-F1
#
_entry.id   AF-A0A193BVL9-F1
#
_cell.length_a   1.000
_cell.length_b   1.000
_cell.length_c   1.000
_cell.angle_alpha   90.00
_cell.angle_beta   90.00
_cell.angle_gamma   90.00
#
_symmetry.space_group_name_H-M   'P 1'
#
loop_
_entity.id
_entity.type
_entity.pdbx_description
1 polymer ?
#
loop_
_entity_poly.entity_id
_entity_poly.type
_entity_poly.pdbx_seq_one_letter_code
_entity_poly.pdbx_strand_id
1 'polypeptide(L)'
;MTVTVQIGRPDTAPMARGRLLAACRRGDIPAEALAPADRDHLVYDLWAAGWSDVEIATHTYMSTYTTGRIRARLGLAAHPTSTRGAA
;
A
#
# COMPACT_ATOMS: atom_id res chain seq x y z
N MET A 1 20.65 -40.34 -18.44
CA MET A 1 19.90 -39.10 -18.74
C MET A 1 19.42 -38.53 -17.43
N THR A 2 20.13 -37.55 -16.88
CA THR A 2 19.85 -36.99 -15.55
C THR A 2 19.58 -35.50 -15.75
N VAL A 3 18.34 -35.07 -15.52
CA VAL A 3 17.94 -33.67 -15.62
C VAL A 3 18.26 -33.00 -14.29
N THR A 4 19.29 -32.16 -14.27
CA THR A 4 19.63 -31.30 -13.14
C THR A 4 18.63 -30.15 -13.10
N VAL A 5 17.68 -30.18 -12.17
CA VAL A 5 16.83 -29.02 -11.86
C VAL A 5 17.69 -28.00 -11.13
N GLN A 6 18.12 -26.96 -11.83
CA GLN A 6 18.63 -25.75 -11.20
C GLN A 6 17.44 -25.05 -10.52
N ILE A 7 17.36 -25.16 -9.20
CA ILE A 7 16.49 -24.30 -8.39
C ILE A 7 17.16 -22.93 -8.36
N GLY A 8 16.95 -22.16 -9.43
CA GLY A 8 17.19 -20.73 -9.41
C GLY A 8 16.27 -20.10 -8.36
N ARG A 9 16.87 -19.40 -7.40
CA ARG A 9 16.18 -18.53 -6.43
C ARG A 9 15.13 -17.70 -7.18
N PRO A 10 13.83 -17.75 -6.80
CA PRO A 10 12.81 -17.05 -7.57
C PRO A 10 13.03 -15.55 -7.38
N ASP A 11 13.27 -14.89 -8.52
CA ASP A 11 12.87 -13.51 -8.77
C ASP A 11 13.26 -12.46 -7.72
N THR A 12 14.57 -12.18 -7.60
CA THR A 12 15.03 -10.81 -7.32
C THR A 12 15.22 -10.03 -8.62
N ALA A 13 14.30 -10.17 -9.58
CA ALA A 13 14.15 -9.13 -10.58
C ALA A 13 13.49 -7.95 -9.87
N PRO A 14 14.02 -6.71 -9.94
CA PRO A 14 13.32 -5.57 -9.37
C PRO A 14 11.92 -5.54 -9.98
N MET A 15 10.89 -5.83 -9.18
CA MET A 15 9.52 -5.73 -9.65
C MET A 15 9.36 -4.31 -10.18
N ALA A 16 9.02 -4.18 -11.47
CA ALA A 16 8.82 -2.88 -12.07
C ALA A 16 7.89 -2.05 -11.17
N ARG A 17 8.27 -0.81 -10.86
CA ARG A 17 7.59 0.08 -9.91
C ARG A 17 6.06 0.03 -10.00
N GLY A 18 5.50 -0.07 -11.21
CA GLY A 18 4.06 -0.20 -11.45
C GLY A 18 3.41 -1.47 -10.89
N ARG A 19 4.10 -2.61 -10.86
CA ARG A 19 3.57 -3.87 -10.29
C ARG A 19 3.50 -3.82 -8.77
N LEU A 20 4.50 -3.22 -8.12
CA LEU A 20 4.49 -3.03 -6.67
C LEU A 20 3.37 -2.07 -6.25
N LEU A 21 3.22 -0.95 -6.97
CA LEU A 21 2.12 -0.01 -6.73
C LEU A 21 0.76 -0.68 -6.90
N ALA A 22 0.59 -1.48 -7.95
CA ALA A 22 -0.66 -2.20 -8.20
C ALA A 22 -0.96 -3.25 -7.12
N ALA A 23 0.07 -3.96 -6.62
CA ALA A 23 -0.08 -4.93 -5.53
C ALA A 23 -0.44 -4.25 -4.20
N CYS A 24 0.19 -3.12 -3.86
CA CYS A 24 -0.21 -2.32 -2.70
C CYS A 24 -1.62 -1.74 -2.82
N ARG A 25 -2.01 -1.26 -4.01
CA ARG A 25 -3.37 -0.78 -4.27
C ARG A 25 -4.43 -1.85 -4.05
N ARG A 26 -4.10 -3.13 -4.28
CA ARG A 26 -5.01 -4.26 -4.02
C ARG A 26 -4.96 -4.76 -2.57
N GLY A 27 -4.00 -4.31 -1.76
CA GLY A 27 -3.78 -4.83 -0.41
C GLY A 27 -3.01 -6.16 -0.37
N ASP A 28 -2.36 -6.55 -1.47
CA ASP A 28 -1.63 -7.83 -1.55
C ASP A 28 -0.28 -7.79 -0.80
N ILE A 29 0.32 -6.60 -0.70
CA ILE A 29 1.63 -6.39 -0.06
C ILE A 29 1.63 -5.09 0.78
N PRO A 30 2.42 -5.04 1.87
CA PRO A 30 2.51 -3.87 2.73
C PRO A 30 3.12 -2.67 2.01
N ALA A 31 2.67 -1.46 2.31
CA ALA A 31 3.22 -0.23 1.74
C ALA A 31 4.68 0.03 2.15
N GLU A 32 5.19 -0.63 3.19
CA GLU A 32 6.61 -0.66 3.55
C GLU A 32 7.50 -1.17 2.40
N ALA A 33 6.96 -1.99 1.49
CA ALA A 33 7.66 -2.44 0.30
C ALA A 33 7.83 -1.34 -0.77
N LEU A 34 7.07 -0.25 -0.67
CA LEU A 34 7.18 0.91 -1.56
C LEU A 34 8.23 1.91 -1.09
N ALA A 35 8.79 2.64 -2.05
CA ALA A 35 9.58 3.83 -1.76
C ALA A 35 8.70 4.92 -1.10
N PRO A 36 9.26 5.83 -0.28
CA PRO A 36 8.49 6.85 0.42
C PRO A 36 7.61 7.72 -0.50
N ALA A 37 8.09 8.08 -1.69
CA ALA A 37 7.31 8.87 -2.66
C ALA A 37 6.11 8.08 -3.25
N ASP A 38 6.25 6.76 -3.38
CA ASP A 38 5.16 5.91 -3.88
C ASP A 38 4.07 5.70 -2.81
N ARG A 39 4.42 5.77 -1.52
CA ARG A 39 3.45 5.78 -0.42
C ARG A 39 2.58 7.03 -0.43
N ASP A 40 3.15 8.19 -0.77
CA ASP A 40 2.41 9.44 -0.88
C ASP A 40 1.35 9.37 -2.00
N HIS A 41 1.72 8.83 -3.16
CA HIS A 41 0.78 8.59 -4.24
C HIS A 41 -0.33 7.60 -3.84
N LEU A 42 0.02 6.50 -3.17
CA LEU A 42 -0.94 5.51 -2.69
C LEU A 42 -1.96 6.12 -1.71
N VAL A 43 -1.50 6.91 -0.74
CA VAL A 43 -2.38 7.59 0.23
C VAL A 43 -3.27 8.61 -0.47
N TYR A 44 -2.73 9.39 -1.41
CA TYR A 44 -3.52 10.34 -2.19
C TYR A 44 -4.63 9.64 -2.98
N ASP A 45 -4.33 8.55 -3.68
CA ASP A 45 -5.30 7.83 -4.51
C ASP A 45 -6.43 7.23 -3.66
N LEU A 46 -6.11 6.61 -2.53
CA LEU A 46 -7.11 6.02 -1.64
C LEU A 46 -7.94 7.10 -0.94
N TRP A 47 -7.30 8.20 -0.53
CA TRP A 47 -8.00 9.37 -0.02
C TRP A 47 -8.96 9.94 -1.07
N ALA A 48 -8.51 10.13 -2.31
CA ALA A 48 -9.35 10.62 -3.40
C ALA A 48 -10.54 9.69 -3.72
N ALA A 49 -10.39 8.38 -3.44
CA ALA A 49 -11.47 7.40 -3.50
C ALA A 49 -12.44 7.45 -2.29
N GLY A 50 -12.25 8.39 -1.35
CA GLY A 50 -13.13 8.61 -0.20
C GLY A 50 -12.76 7.83 1.06
N TRP A 51 -11.59 7.17 1.10
CA TRP A 51 -11.22 6.32 2.23
C TRP A 51 -10.75 7.17 3.41
N SER A 52 -11.01 6.69 4.62
CA SER A 52 -10.53 7.25 5.87
C SER A 52 -9.11 6.77 6.21
N ASP A 53 -8.42 7.48 7.11
CA ASP A 53 -7.07 7.13 7.55
C ASP A 53 -7.00 5.70 8.13
N VAL A 54 -8.09 5.23 8.76
CA VAL A 54 -8.20 3.87 9.30
C VAL A 54 -8.30 2.83 8.18
N GLU A 55 -9.18 3.06 7.20
CA GLU A 55 -9.35 2.14 6.08
C GLU A 55 -8.07 2.03 5.24
N ILE A 56 -7.42 3.16 4.98
CA ILE A 56 -6.14 3.20 4.27
C ILE A 56 -5.08 2.43 5.07
N ALA A 57 -4.93 2.72 6.36
CA ALA A 57 -3.97 2.05 7.22
C ALA A 57 -4.15 0.53 7.23
N THR A 58 -5.39 0.06 7.43
CA THR A 58 -5.73 -1.37 7.40
C THR A 58 -5.43 -1.99 6.04
N HIS A 59 -5.81 -1.33 4.94
CA HIS A 59 -5.65 -1.85 3.59
C HIS A 59 -4.19 -1.95 3.15
N THR A 60 -3.36 -1.00 3.58
CA THR A 60 -1.95 -0.94 3.17
C THR A 60 -0.99 -1.49 4.22
N TYR A 61 -1.51 -2.07 5.31
CA TYR A 61 -0.76 -2.54 6.48
C TYR A 61 0.11 -1.46 7.16
N MET A 62 -0.24 -0.18 6.98
CA MET A 62 0.43 0.93 7.68
C MET A 62 -0.24 1.20 9.02
N SER A 63 0.44 1.92 9.91
CA SER A 63 -0.25 2.51 11.06
C SER A 63 -1.14 3.67 10.61
N THR A 64 -2.24 3.89 11.33
CA THR A 64 -3.08 5.10 11.20
C THR A 64 -2.28 6.37 11.43
N TYR A 65 -1.29 6.34 12.32
CA TYR A 65 -0.37 7.45 12.55
C TYR A 65 0.46 7.78 11.30
N THR A 66 1.07 6.77 10.67
CA THR A 66 1.86 6.96 9.44
C THR A 66 0.99 7.50 8.31
N THR A 67 -0.20 6.93 8.15
CA THR A 67 -1.18 7.37 7.15
C THR A 67 -1.58 8.83 7.37
N GLY A 68 -1.97 9.19 8.60
CA GLY A 68 -2.34 10.56 8.95
C GLY A 68 -1.19 11.56 8.78
N ARG A 69 0.05 11.15 9.05
CA ARG A 69 1.24 11.99 8.83
C ARG A 69 1.51 12.24 7.34
N ILE A 70 1.38 11.22 6.49
CA ILE A 70 1.49 11.37 5.04
C ILE A 70 0.38 12.29 4.53
N ARG A 71 -0.87 12.05 4.94
CA ARG A 71 -2.02 12.89 4.61
C ARG A 71 -1.81 14.36 4.98
N ALA A 72 -1.30 14.62 6.20
CA ALA A 72 -0.99 15.97 6.67
C ALA A 72 0.12 16.63 5.84
N ARG A 73 1.17 15.88 5.46
CA ARG A 73 2.23 16.37 4.56
C ARG A 73 1.69 16.74 3.18
N LEU A 74 0.69 16.00 2.69
CA LEU A 74 0.00 16.26 1.43
C LEU A 74 -1.03 17.40 1.51
N GLY A 75 -1.30 17.95 2.70
CA GLY A 75 -2.28 19.03 2.90
C GLY A 75 -3.74 18.57 2.77
N LEU A 76 -4.02 17.28 2.92
CA LEU A 76 -5.35 16.70 2.73
C LEU A 76 -6.16 16.69 4.04
N ALA A 77 -7.46 17.00 3.94
CA ALA A 77 -8.38 16.93 5.06
C ALA A 77 -8.68 15.47 5.45
N ALA A 78 -8.89 15.19 6.74
CA ALA A 78 -9.28 13.86 7.18
C ALA A 78 -10.71 13.54 6.74
N HIS A 79 -10.93 12.36 6.16
CA HIS A 79 -12.28 11.85 5.97
C HIS A 79 -12.84 11.28 7.28
N PRO A 80 -14.15 11.41 7.51
CA PRO A 80 -14.78 10.83 8.68
C PRO A 80 -14.59 9.31 8.65
N THR A 81 -14.19 8.72 9.77
CA THR A 81 -14.14 7.28 9.91
C THR A 81 -15.57 6.74 9.76
N SER A 82 -15.83 6.03 8.68
CA SER A 82 -17.08 5.30 8.55
C SER A 82 -16.99 4.08 9.46
N THR A 83 -17.70 4.07 10.58
CA THR A 83 -17.97 2.85 11.33
C THR A 83 -18.83 1.95 10.45
N ARG A 84 -18.22 1.23 9.52
CA ARG A 84 -18.86 0.11 8.83
C ARG A 84 -18.72 -1.10 9.77
N GLY A 85 -19.50 -1.08 10.85
CA GLY A 85 -19.41 -2.06 11.93
C GLY A 85 -20.23 -1.69 13.17
N ALA A 86 -21.52 -1.39 12.98
CA ALA A 86 -22.53 -1.45 14.02
C ALA A 86 -23.85 -1.87 13.36
N ALA A 87 -23.92 -3.15 12.97
CA ALA A 87 -25.14 -3.85 12.59
C ALA A 87 -25.06 -5.27 13.15
#